data_AF-A0A495ZX74-F1
#
_entry.id   AF-A0A495ZX74-F1
#
_cell.length_a   1.000
_cell.length_b   1.000
_cell.length_c   1.000
_cell.angle_alpha   90.00
_cell.angle_beta   90.00
_cell.angle_gamma   90.00
#
_symmetry.space_group_name_H-M   'P 1'
#
loop_
_entity.id
_entity.type
_entity.pdbx_description
1 polymer ?
#
loop_
_entity_poly.entity_id
_entity_poly.type
_entity_poly.pdbx_seq_one_letter_code
_entity_poly.pdbx_strand_id
1 'polypeptide(L)'
;MKTQPRSPLLSARIDWIVLEILVLFIATVVYTVIIWIDESGKPSQNGLETFKTVVKEVVAFFQFALIYVVGIFELGGEIMLRYTSKIQQAIEQGIEQGIEQGIEQGKAEIYRAWYADWEKRKQVAAEKGTPFDEPPPPKPEHPTDKQ
;
A
#
# COMPACT_ATOMS: atom_id res chain seq x y z
N MET A 1 -25.36 6.11 -10.52
CA MET A 1 -24.65 4.87 -10.11
C MET A 1 -23.34 5.28 -9.43
N LYS A 2 -23.23 5.13 -8.10
CA LYS A 2 -21.94 5.27 -7.41
C LYS A 2 -21.19 3.96 -7.61
N THR A 3 -20.16 3.97 -8.44
CA THR A 3 -19.22 2.85 -8.55
C THR A 3 -18.58 2.66 -7.17
N GLN A 4 -18.78 1.48 -6.57
CA GLN A 4 -18.05 1.12 -5.35
C GLN A 4 -16.55 1.31 -5.59
N PRO A 5 -15.81 1.89 -4.63
CA PRO A 5 -14.37 1.99 -4.75
C PRO A 5 -13.82 0.57 -4.91
N ARG A 6 -13.22 0.28 -6.08
CA ARG A 6 -12.49 -0.97 -6.30
C ARG A 6 -11.47 -1.08 -5.17
N SER A 7 -11.39 -2.25 -4.54
CA SER A 7 -10.38 -2.45 -3.50
C SER A 7 -8.99 -2.12 -4.10
N PRO A 8 -8.16 -1.34 -3.40
CA PRO A 8 -6.89 -0.85 -3.95
C PRO A 8 -5.98 -1.99 -4.42
N LEU A 9 -6.11 -3.16 -3.79
CA LEU A 9 -5.45 -4.42 -4.15
C LEU A 9 -5.85 -4.94 -5.53
N LEU A 10 -7.14 -4.86 -5.90
CA LEU A 10 -7.60 -5.31 -7.22
C LEU A 10 -7.17 -4.36 -8.33
N SER A 11 -7.11 -3.05 -8.06
CA SER A 11 -6.64 -2.07 -9.04
C SER A 11 -5.16 -2.26 -9.34
N ALA A 12 -4.31 -2.33 -8.31
CA ALA A 12 -2.87 -2.50 -8.48
C ALA A 12 -2.50 -3.80 -9.23
N ARG A 13 -3.27 -4.88 -9.02
CA ARG A 13 -3.11 -6.13 -9.78
C ARG A 13 -3.44 -5.96 -11.26
N ILE A 14 -4.54 -5.29 -11.58
CA ILE A 14 -4.96 -5.06 -12.97
C ILE A 14 -3.92 -4.18 -13.68
N ASP A 15 -3.46 -3.11 -13.03
CA ASP A 15 -2.47 -2.20 -13.63
C ASP A 15 -1.14 -2.92 -13.93
N TRP A 16 -0.71 -3.80 -13.02
CA TRP A 16 0.49 -4.63 -13.23
C TRP A 16 0.32 -5.64 -14.37
N ILE A 17 -0.83 -6.33 -14.42
CA ILE A 17 -1.16 -7.26 -15.52
C ILE A 17 -1.13 -6.54 -16.87
N VAL A 18 -1.74 -5.35 -16.95
CA VAL A 18 -1.76 -4.56 -18.18
C VAL A 18 -0.34 -4.17 -18.61
N LEU A 19 0.50 -3.75 -17.66
CA LEU A 19 1.90 -3.42 -17.94
C LEU A 19 2.69 -4.61 -18.47
N GLU A 20 2.58 -5.79 -17.85
CA GLU A 20 3.26 -6.99 -18.32
C GLU A 20 2.81 -7.42 -19.71
N ILE A 21 1.51 -7.42 -19.97
CA ILE A 21 0.96 -7.73 -21.30
C ILE A 21 1.51 -6.74 -22.34
N LEU A 22 1.57 -5.46 -22.01
CA LEU A 22 2.13 -4.43 -22.89
C LEU A 22 3.62 -4.67 -23.18
N VAL A 23 4.41 -4.98 -22.15
CA VAL A 23 5.85 -5.28 -22.30
C VAL A 23 6.07 -6.52 -23.17
N LEU A 24 5.30 -7.59 -22.94
CA LEU A 24 5.38 -8.80 -23.76
C LEU A 24 4.97 -8.56 -25.20
N PHE A 25 3.92 -7.74 -25.42
CA PHE A 25 3.49 -7.37 -26.76
C PHE A 25 4.61 -6.64 -27.50
N ILE A 26 5.22 -5.64 -26.88
CA ILE A 26 6.34 -4.88 -27.46
C ILE A 26 7.52 -5.81 -27.75
N ALA A 27 7.91 -6.65 -26.79
CA ALA A 27 9.01 -7.61 -26.94
C ALA A 27 8.75 -8.58 -28.11
N THR A 28 7.52 -9.07 -28.25
CA THR A 28 7.12 -9.96 -29.35
C THR A 28 7.25 -9.27 -30.71
N VAL A 29 6.77 -8.02 -30.82
CA VAL A 29 6.87 -7.24 -32.07
C VAL A 29 8.34 -7.04 -32.45
N VAL A 30 9.18 -6.61 -31.49
CA VAL A 30 10.62 -6.42 -31.72
C VAL A 30 11.29 -7.73 -32.13
N TYR A 31 11.04 -8.83 -31.42
CA TYR A 31 11.58 -10.15 -31.74
C TYR A 31 11.19 -10.62 -33.14
N THR A 32 9.92 -10.45 -33.50
CA THR A 32 9.40 -10.79 -34.83
C THR A 32 10.12 -10.01 -35.93
N VAL A 33 10.33 -8.72 -35.74
CA VAL A 33 11.06 -7.87 -36.69
C VAL A 33 12.51 -8.32 -36.83
N ILE A 34 13.18 -8.68 -35.73
CA ILE A 34 14.57 -9.16 -35.76
C ILE A 34 14.66 -10.46 -36.59
N ILE A 35 13.79 -11.43 -36.35
CA ILE A 35 13.79 -12.69 -37.12
C ILE A 35 13.47 -12.42 -38.59
N TRP A 36 12.51 -11.54 -38.87
CA TRP A 36 12.16 -11.19 -40.24
C TRP A 36 13.36 -10.61 -41.00
N ILE A 37 14.12 -9.70 -40.38
CA ILE A 37 15.34 -9.12 -40.97
C ILE A 37 16.40 -10.20 -41.19
N ASP A 38 16.66 -11.06 -40.21
CA ASP A 38 17.63 -12.16 -40.33
C ASP A 38 17.28 -13.14 -41.46
N GLU A 39 16.01 -13.54 -41.53
CA GLU A 39 15.54 -14.55 -42.48
C GLU A 39 15.41 -13.98 -43.90
N SER A 40 15.01 -12.73 -44.06
CA SER A 40 14.93 -12.05 -45.37
C SER A 40 16.30 -11.75 -45.99
N GLY A 41 17.37 -11.73 -45.19
CA GLY A 41 18.74 -11.60 -45.69
C GLY A 41 19.31 -12.88 -46.32
N LYS A 42 18.61 -14.02 -46.20
CA LYS A 42 19.13 -15.32 -46.66
C LYS A 42 18.87 -15.52 -48.16
N PRO A 43 19.90 -15.83 -48.97
CA PRO A 43 19.83 -15.80 -50.42
C PRO A 43 18.98 -16.92 -51.08
N SER A 44 18.46 -17.89 -50.32
CA SER A 44 17.81 -19.09 -50.89
C SER A 44 16.34 -19.29 -50.51
N GLN A 45 15.72 -18.39 -49.76
CA GLN A 45 14.34 -18.60 -49.31
C GLN A 45 13.33 -17.83 -50.16
N ASN A 46 12.28 -18.54 -50.56
CA ASN A 46 11.06 -17.91 -51.04
C ASN A 46 10.31 -17.27 -49.85
N GLY A 47 9.53 -16.21 -50.11
CA GLY A 47 8.85 -15.48 -49.02
C GLY A 47 7.90 -16.35 -48.17
N LEU A 48 7.45 -17.49 -48.69
CA LEU A 48 6.59 -18.42 -47.97
C LEU A 48 7.36 -19.27 -46.93
N GLU A 49 8.60 -19.65 -47.23
CA GLU A 49 9.50 -20.32 -46.26
C GLU A 49 9.90 -19.37 -45.14
N THR A 50 10.29 -18.14 -45.48
CA THR A 50 10.58 -17.09 -44.50
C THR A 50 9.41 -16.86 -43.55
N PHE A 51 8.19 -16.75 -44.10
CA PHE A 51 6.98 -16.60 -43.30
C PHE A 51 6.75 -17.79 -42.36
N LYS A 52 6.91 -19.03 -42.85
CA LYS A 52 6.76 -20.24 -42.01
C LYS A 52 7.79 -20.29 -40.88
N THR A 53 9.05 -19.93 -41.14
CA THR A 53 10.09 -19.86 -40.10
C THR A 53 9.74 -18.82 -39.05
N VAL A 54 9.38 -17.60 -39.47
CA VAL A 54 9.01 -16.51 -38.56
C VAL A 54 7.83 -16.92 -37.68
N VAL A 55 6.77 -17.51 -38.26
CA VAL A 55 5.61 -17.98 -37.49
C VAL A 55 6.02 -19.06 -36.48
N LYS A 56 6.86 -20.02 -36.87
CA LYS A 56 7.33 -21.09 -35.97
C LYS A 56 8.09 -20.54 -34.77
N GLU A 57 9.03 -19.62 -35.01
CA GLU A 57 9.84 -18.99 -33.97
C GLU A 57 9.00 -18.11 -33.03
N VAL A 58 8.06 -17.35 -33.59
CA VAL A 58 7.12 -16.53 -32.78
C VAL A 58 6.22 -17.40 -31.92
N VAL A 59 5.69 -18.51 -32.45
CA VAL A 59 4.88 -19.46 -31.67
C VAL A 59 5.69 -20.09 -30.53
N ALA A 60 6.93 -20.50 -30.79
CA ALA A 60 7.82 -21.02 -29.76
C ALA A 60 8.09 -19.97 -28.67
N PHE A 61 8.38 -18.73 -29.06
CA PHE A 61 8.54 -17.62 -28.13
C PHE A 61 7.30 -17.40 -27.26
N PHE A 62 6.09 -17.43 -27.85
CA PHE A 62 4.84 -17.30 -27.10
C PHE A 62 4.65 -18.41 -26.06
N GLN A 63 5.02 -19.66 -26.37
CA GLN A 63 4.94 -20.76 -25.40
C GLN A 63 5.85 -20.51 -24.20
N PHE A 64 7.10 -20.07 -24.43
CA PHE A 64 8.01 -19.73 -23.33
C PHE A 64 7.54 -18.50 -22.56
N ALA A 65 7.04 -17.47 -23.25
CA ALA A 65 6.51 -16.27 -22.62
C ALA A 65 5.32 -16.60 -21.71
N LEU A 66 4.41 -17.49 -22.13
CA LEU A 66 3.29 -17.93 -21.31
C LEU A 66 3.75 -18.68 -20.05
N ILE A 67 4.69 -19.60 -20.18
CA ILE A 67 5.26 -20.32 -19.02
C ILE A 67 5.92 -19.33 -18.06
N TYR A 68 6.69 -18.39 -18.60
CA TYR A 68 7.37 -17.35 -17.84
C TYR A 68 6.38 -16.45 -17.09
N VAL A 69 5.33 -15.99 -17.77
CA VAL A 69 4.25 -15.21 -17.19
C VAL A 69 3.60 -15.98 -16.05
N VAL A 70 3.14 -17.20 -16.28
CA VAL A 70 2.50 -18.01 -15.23
C VAL A 70 3.44 -18.22 -14.03
N GLY A 71 4.72 -18.55 -14.26
CA GLY A 71 5.70 -18.74 -13.20
C GLY A 71 5.97 -17.46 -12.39
N ILE A 72 6.06 -16.31 -13.05
CA ILE A 72 6.20 -15.02 -12.35
C ILE A 72 4.92 -14.63 -11.63
N PHE A 73 3.74 -14.94 -12.17
CA PHE A 73 2.48 -14.66 -11.48
C PHE A 73 2.33 -15.45 -10.19
N GLU A 74 2.73 -16.72 -10.18
CA GLU A 74 2.70 -17.55 -8.98
C GLU A 74 3.68 -17.01 -7.91
N LEU A 75 4.94 -16.76 -8.30
CA LEU A 75 5.96 -16.25 -7.36
C LEU A 75 5.72 -14.79 -6.94
N GLY A 76 5.47 -13.91 -7.91
CA GLY A 76 5.24 -12.48 -7.70
C GLY A 76 3.94 -12.20 -6.96
N GLY A 77 2.89 -12.99 -7.23
CA GLY A 77 1.60 -12.89 -6.54
C GLY A 77 1.71 -13.17 -5.03
N GLU A 78 2.48 -14.20 -4.65
CA GLU A 78 2.74 -14.52 -3.25
C GLU A 78 3.55 -13.44 -2.54
N ILE A 79 4.61 -12.95 -3.18
CA ILE A 79 5.47 -11.90 -2.62
C ILE A 79 4.65 -10.62 -2.40
N MET A 80 3.88 -10.20 -3.40
CA MET A 80 3.00 -9.04 -3.31
C MET A 80 2.02 -9.16 -2.15
N LEU A 81 1.32 -10.29 -2.02
CA LEU A 81 0.38 -10.52 -0.93
C LEU A 81 1.02 -10.38 0.45
N ARG A 82 2.26 -10.88 0.62
CA ARG A 82 3.01 -10.73 1.87
C ARG A 82 3.43 -9.30 2.15
N TYR A 83 3.78 -8.52 1.13
CA TYR A 83 4.12 -7.12 1.32
C TYR A 83 2.90 -6.27 1.66
N THR A 84 1.78 -6.47 0.98
CA THR A 84 0.58 -5.68 1.26
C THR A 84 -0.05 -6.04 2.61
N SER A 85 0.03 -7.30 3.06
CA SER A 85 -0.43 -7.65 4.42
C SER A 85 0.42 -6.98 5.50
N LYS A 86 1.75 -6.91 5.32
CA LYS A 86 2.64 -6.19 6.25
C LYS A 86 2.35 -4.69 6.30
N ILE A 87 2.08 -4.07 5.15
CA ILE A 87 1.73 -2.64 5.09
C ILE A 87 0.40 -2.41 5.82
N GLN A 88 -0.60 -3.27 5.60
CA GLN A 88 -1.89 -3.15 6.27
C GLN A 88 -1.76 -3.28 7.79
N GLN A 89 -0.98 -4.25 8.26
CA GLN A 89 -0.68 -4.43 9.69
C GLN A 89 0.04 -3.22 10.28
N ALA A 90 1.02 -2.65 9.56
CA ALA A 90 1.74 -1.47 10.01
C ALA A 90 0.82 -0.23 10.10
N ILE A 91 -0.14 -0.10 9.18
CA ILE A 91 -1.14 0.97 9.21
C ILE A 91 -2.08 0.78 10.41
N GLU A 92 -2.58 -0.42 10.64
CA GLU A 92 -3.45 -0.71 11.79
C GLU A 92 -2.76 -0.42 13.12
N GLN A 93 -1.51 -0.90 13.29
CA GLN A 93 -0.70 -0.61 14.47
C GLN A 93 -0.42 0.89 14.64
N GLY A 94 -0.11 1.59 13.54
CA GLY A 94 0.13 3.04 13.58
C GLY A 94 -1.12 3.84 13.94
N ILE A 95 -2.30 3.42 13.46
CA ILE A 95 -3.57 4.05 13.82
C ILE A 95 -3.89 3.80 15.29
N GLU A 96 -3.71 2.57 15.78
CA GLU A 96 -3.99 2.22 17.18
C GLU A 96 -3.10 3.02 18.14
N GLN A 97 -1.78 3.06 17.89
CA GLN A 97 -0.84 3.86 18.67
C GLN A 97 -1.13 5.36 18.58
N GLY A 98 -1.48 5.87 17.39
CA GLY A 98 -1.81 7.27 17.19
C GLY A 98 -3.08 7.70 17.93
N ILE A 99 -4.10 6.84 17.96
CA ILE A 99 -5.34 7.08 18.71
C ILE A 99 -5.05 7.05 20.22
N GLU A 100 -4.28 6.07 20.70
CA GLU A 100 -3.93 5.96 22.11
C GLU A 100 -3.18 7.20 22.61
N GLN A 101 -2.13 7.61 21.89
CA GLN A 101 -1.38 8.83 22.20
C GLN A 101 -2.24 10.09 22.11
N GLY A 102 -3.12 10.19 21.11
CA GLY A 102 -4.03 11.32 20.96
C GLY A 102 -5.02 11.44 22.12
N ILE A 103 -5.57 10.32 22.59
CA ILE A 103 -6.47 10.28 23.75
C ILE A 103 -5.72 10.67 25.03
N GLU A 104 -4.49 10.16 25.21
CA GLU A 104 -3.67 10.47 26.37
C GLU A 104 -3.30 11.96 26.43
N GLN A 105 -2.87 12.53 25.31
CA GLN A 105 -2.58 13.96 25.19
C GLN A 105 -3.83 14.81 25.45
N GLY A 106 -4.98 14.42 24.89
CA GLY A 106 -6.25 15.13 25.12
C GLY A 106 -6.68 15.11 26.58
N LYS A 107 -6.56 13.98 27.27
CA LYS A 107 -6.83 13.88 28.72
C LYS A 107 -5.88 14.76 29.53
N ALA A 108 -4.60 14.79 29.18
CA ALA A 108 -3.61 15.63 29.85
C ALA A 108 -3.90 17.13 29.65
N GLU A 109 -4.30 17.54 28.45
CA GLU A 109 -4.68 18.94 28.16
C GLU A 109 -5.94 19.36 28.93
N ILE A 110 -6.98 18.53 28.95
CA ILE A 110 -8.20 18.79 29.72
C ILE A 110 -7.87 18.90 31.21
N TYR A 111 -7.03 18.02 31.74
CA TYR A 111 -6.60 18.08 33.13
C TYR A 111 -5.84 19.37 33.45
N ARG A 112 -4.92 19.80 32.58
CA ARG A 112 -4.17 21.05 32.77
C ARG A 112 -5.10 22.27 32.78
N ALA A 113 -6.05 22.32 31.85
CA ALA A 113 -7.02 23.42 31.79
C ALA A 113 -7.90 23.46 33.06
N TRP A 114 -8.37 22.30 33.51
CA TRP A 114 -9.21 22.21 34.71
C TRP A 114 -8.44 22.54 35.99
N TYR A 115 -7.18 22.12 36.08
CA TYR A 115 -6.28 22.44 37.20
C TYR A 115 -5.96 23.93 37.28
N ALA A 116 -5.70 24.57 36.14
CA ALA A 116 -5.47 26.01 36.08
C ALA A 116 -6.69 26.82 36.56
N ASP A 117 -7.90 26.38 36.22
CA ASP A 117 -9.13 27.00 36.71
C ASP A 117 -9.35 26.79 38.22
N TRP A 118 -9.01 25.61 38.73
CA TRP A 118 -9.04 25.36 40.17
C TRP A 118 -8.05 26.26 40.93
N GLU A 119 -6.82 26.43 40.43
CA GLU A 119 -5.83 27.34 41.04
C GLU A 119 -6.31 28.80 41.05
N LYS A 120 -6.96 29.26 39.97
CA LYS A 120 -7.57 30.60 39.94
C LYS A 120 -8.63 30.75 41.03
N ARG A 121 -9.53 29.78 41.19
CA ARG A 121 -10.57 29.85 42.24
C ARG A 121 -9.96 29.88 43.64
N LYS A 122 -8.90 29.09 43.86
CA LYS A 122 -8.15 29.08 45.12
C LYS A 122 -7.50 30.44 45.41
N GLN A 123 -6.88 31.09 44.42
CA GLN A 123 -6.29 32.43 44.57
C GLN A 123 -7.35 33.48 44.91
N VAL A 124 -8.49 33.49 44.20
CA VAL A 124 -9.59 34.43 44.46
C VAL A 124 -10.16 34.26 45.87
N ALA A 125 -10.28 33.02 46.36
CA ALA A 125 -10.74 32.77 47.73
C ALA A 125 -9.73 33.28 48.78
N ALA A 126 -8.43 33.09 48.53
CA ALA A 126 -7.37 33.61 49.38
C ALA A 126 -7.36 35.15 49.43
N GLU A 127 -7.52 35.82 48.28
CA GLU A 127 -7.61 37.29 48.21
C GLU A 127 -8.83 37.85 48.95
N LYS A 128 -9.95 37.13 48.95
CA LYS A 128 -11.18 37.52 49.66
C LYS A 128 -11.17 37.14 51.14
N GLY A 129 -10.15 36.44 51.62
CA GLY A 129 -10.09 35.94 53.00
C GLY A 129 -11.14 34.87 53.33
N THR A 130 -11.71 34.22 52.32
CA THR A 130 -12.69 33.15 52.48
C THR A 130 -11.99 31.79 52.45
N PRO A 131 -12.33 30.83 53.34
CA PRO A 131 -11.79 29.47 53.27
C PRO A 131 -12.16 28.80 51.94
N PHE A 132 -11.24 28.00 51.40
CA PHE A 132 -11.38 27.29 50.13
C PHE A 132 -11.37 25.78 50.38
N ASP A 133 -12.55 25.17 50.35
CA ASP A 133 -12.77 23.76 50.68
C ASP A 133 -12.91 22.86 49.44
N GLU A 134 -12.75 23.40 48.22
CA GLU A 134 -12.79 22.60 46.99
C GLU A 134 -11.55 21.69 46.91
N PRO A 135 -11.72 20.35 46.84
CA PRO A 135 -10.60 19.43 46.71
C PRO A 135 -9.90 19.61 45.34
N PRO A 136 -8.59 19.32 45.25
CA PRO A 136 -7.87 19.43 44.00
C PRO A 136 -8.41 18.43 42.95
N PRO A 137 -8.36 18.78 41.66
CA PRO A 137 -8.79 17.89 40.59
C PRO A 137 -8.03 16.56 40.63
N PRO A 138 -8.73 15.41 40.55
CA PRO A 138 -8.10 14.11 40.52
C PRO A 138 -7.23 13.98 39.27
N LYS A 139 -6.00 13.48 39.42
CA LYS A 139 -5.11 13.23 38.29
C LYS A 139 -5.75 12.22 37.34
N PRO A 140 -5.63 12.39 36.00
CA PRO A 140 -6.08 11.38 35.06
C PRO A 140 -5.32 10.08 35.32
N GLU A 141 -6.03 8.98 35.51
CA GLU A 141 -5.44 7.64 35.63
C GLU A 141 -4.70 7.31 34.33
N HIS A 142 -3.42 6.91 34.43
CA HIS A 142 -2.73 6.32 33.30
C HIS A 142 -3.37 4.94 33.01
N PRO A 143 -3.58 4.58 31.73
CA PRO A 143 -4.14 3.27 31.37
C PRO A 143 -3.32 2.09 31.91
N THR A 144 -2.03 2.28 32.17
CA THR A 144 -1.09 1.28 32.68
C THR A 144 -1.17 1.01 34.19
N ASP A 145 -1.90 1.81 34.97
CA ASP A 145 -2.07 1.57 36.42
C ASP A 145 -3.17 0.54 36.74
N LYS A 146 -3.84 0.01 35.71
CA LYS A 146 -4.79 -1.12 35.81
C LYS A 146 -4.12 -2.41 35.30
N GLN A 147 -3.11 -2.89 36.02
CA GLN A 147 -2.60 -4.27 35.88
C GLN A 147 -2.54 -4.97 37.23
#